data_AF-A0A2T6BAD0-F1
#
_entry.id   AF-A0A2T6BAD0-F1
#
_cell.length_a   1.000
_cell.length_b   1.000
_cell.length_c   1.000
_cell.angle_alpha   90.00
_cell.angle_beta   90.00
_cell.angle_gamma   90.00
#
_symmetry.space_group_name_H-M   'P 1'
#
loop_
_entity.id
_entity.type
_entity.pdbx_description
1 polymer ?
#
loop_
_entity_poly.entity_id
_entity_poly.type
_entity_poly.pdbx_seq_one_letter_code
_entity_poly.pdbx_strand_id
1 'polypeptide(L)'
;MTETLTLDEAADLIRDAYADALGDRVDTSIDIRGVQAHYLKDGTLIIPGTNEFSDWFDFNLQFGAESPETHGFEVMPGDSGSLYHGGFLEHAQVVYTFAKGLRPKFVVGHSLGAASAQIVGASLGTPTVAFASPRTTKTATRLRGEGWVVNVNRTDDTVAHVPPPFLGFRHMGSLYWMSPEEPNVGEDHRIDNYKDLLKLKRHRERIPQAWPA
;
A
#
# COMPACT_ATOMS: atom_id res chain seq x y z
N MET A 1 -2.04 5.27 -26.66
CA MET A 1 -1.07 5.53 -25.59
C MET A 1 -1.63 4.89 -24.34
N THR A 2 -0.86 4.06 -23.64
CA THR A 2 -1.28 3.48 -22.36
C THR A 2 -1.45 4.61 -21.37
N GLU A 3 -2.59 4.72 -20.70
CA GLU A 3 -2.78 5.72 -19.63
C GLU A 3 -1.80 5.44 -18.49
N THR A 4 -1.22 6.49 -17.90
CA THR A 4 -0.24 6.42 -16.80
C THR A 4 -0.60 7.40 -15.69
N LEU A 5 -0.33 7.04 -14.44
CA LEU A 5 -0.51 7.88 -13.26
C LEU A 5 0.86 8.34 -12.74
N THR A 6 1.08 9.64 -12.56
CA THR A 6 2.35 10.12 -11.99
C THR A 6 2.44 9.79 -10.50
N LEU A 7 3.67 9.60 -9.99
CA LEU A 7 3.85 9.35 -8.56
C LEU A 7 3.47 10.57 -7.70
N ASP A 8 3.66 11.78 -8.21
CA ASP A 8 3.26 13.02 -7.55
C ASP A 8 1.73 13.10 -7.42
N GLU A 9 0.99 12.83 -8.51
CA GLU A 9 -0.48 12.76 -8.48
C GLU A 9 -0.98 11.67 -7.53
N ALA A 10 -0.38 10.49 -7.56
CA ALA A 10 -0.74 9.39 -6.67
C ALA A 10 -0.57 9.80 -5.18
N ALA A 11 0.52 10.48 -4.84
CA ALA A 11 0.77 10.95 -3.48
C ALA A 11 -0.15 12.12 -3.08
N ASP A 12 -0.52 13.01 -4.01
CA ASP A 12 -1.55 14.04 -3.80
C ASP A 12 -2.92 13.42 -3.50
N LEU A 13 -3.32 12.37 -4.23
CA LEU A 13 -4.60 11.68 -3.99
C LEU A 13 -4.67 11.03 -2.60
N ILE A 14 -3.57 10.45 -2.11
CA ILE A 14 -3.49 9.92 -0.75
C ILE A 14 -3.59 11.04 0.28
N ARG A 15 -2.84 12.15 0.10
CA ARG A 15 -2.94 13.30 1.00
C ARG A 15 -4.38 13.80 1.06
N ASP A 16 -5.02 13.95 -0.10
CA ASP A 16 -6.39 14.46 -0.18
C ASP A 16 -7.39 13.49 0.46
N ALA A 17 -7.16 12.17 0.38
CA ALA A 17 -7.96 11.18 1.10
C ALA A 17 -7.88 11.37 2.63
N TYR A 18 -6.67 11.53 3.18
CA TYR A 18 -6.49 11.80 4.61
C TYR A 18 -7.08 13.13 5.07
N ALA A 19 -7.09 14.14 4.20
CA ALA A 19 -7.64 15.46 4.49
C ALA A 19 -9.15 15.58 4.26
N ASP A 20 -9.85 14.49 3.92
CA ASP A 20 -11.25 14.48 3.47
C ASP A 20 -11.52 15.51 2.33
N ALA A 21 -10.52 15.67 1.46
CA ALA A 21 -10.47 16.66 0.39
C ALA A 21 -10.63 16.04 -1.01
N LEU A 22 -11.00 14.76 -1.11
CA LEU A 22 -11.32 14.12 -2.39
C LEU A 22 -12.56 14.76 -3.04
N GLY A 23 -13.54 15.15 -2.23
CA GLY A 23 -14.69 15.95 -2.64
C GLY A 23 -15.51 15.32 -3.76
N ASP A 24 -15.82 16.12 -4.79
CA ASP A 24 -16.64 15.72 -5.93
C ASP A 24 -15.97 14.74 -6.89
N ARG A 25 -14.69 14.42 -6.69
CA ARG A 25 -13.97 13.39 -7.46
C ARG A 25 -14.43 11.97 -7.11
N VAL A 26 -14.99 11.78 -5.91
CA VAL A 26 -15.47 10.48 -5.44
C VAL A 26 -16.73 10.08 -6.22
N ASP A 27 -16.72 8.85 -6.75
CA ASP A 27 -17.90 8.20 -7.31
C ASP A 27 -18.59 7.35 -6.23
N THR A 28 -17.82 6.49 -5.56
CA THR A 28 -18.33 5.64 -4.47
C THR A 28 -17.21 5.34 -3.46
N SER A 29 -17.58 4.93 -2.24
CA SER A 29 -16.63 4.66 -1.16
C SER A 29 -17.16 3.58 -0.23
N ILE A 30 -16.24 2.96 0.50
CA ILE A 30 -16.54 2.09 1.63
C ILE A 30 -15.81 2.59 2.87
N ASP A 31 -16.48 2.43 4.01
CA ASP A 31 -15.89 2.49 5.34
C ASP A 31 -16.55 1.38 6.16
N ILE A 32 -15.88 0.24 6.24
CA ILE A 32 -16.44 -0.96 6.86
C ILE A 32 -15.38 -1.56 7.77
N ARG A 33 -15.65 -1.55 9.08
CA ARG A 33 -14.78 -2.18 10.10
C ARG A 33 -13.32 -1.68 10.02
N GLY A 34 -13.14 -0.38 9.82
CA GLY A 34 -11.80 0.23 9.70
C GLY A 34 -11.14 0.06 8.33
N VAL A 35 -11.79 -0.61 7.36
CA VAL A 35 -11.35 -0.65 5.97
C VAL A 35 -11.98 0.51 5.21
N GLN A 36 -11.15 1.45 4.77
CA GLN A 36 -11.56 2.60 3.96
C GLN A 36 -11.02 2.48 2.53
N ALA A 37 -11.86 2.78 1.55
CA ALA A 37 -11.44 2.93 0.16
C ALA A 37 -12.38 3.86 -0.61
N HIS A 38 -11.82 4.61 -1.55
CA HIS A 38 -12.54 5.55 -2.39
C HIS A 38 -12.30 5.21 -3.87
N TYR A 39 -13.38 5.02 -4.62
CA TYR A 39 -13.32 4.92 -6.07
C TYR A 39 -13.67 6.26 -6.69
N LEU A 40 -12.78 6.78 -7.52
CA LEU A 40 -12.92 8.09 -8.15
C LEU A 40 -13.53 7.99 -9.54
N LYS A 41 -14.15 9.08 -10.01
CA LYS A 41 -14.81 9.19 -11.32
C LYS A 41 -13.88 8.96 -12.51
N ASP A 42 -12.57 9.14 -12.33
CA ASP A 42 -11.56 8.87 -13.35
C ASP A 42 -11.17 7.38 -13.44
N GLY A 43 -11.68 6.55 -12.52
CA GLY A 43 -11.39 5.13 -12.42
C GLY A 43 -10.26 4.76 -11.46
N THR A 44 -9.73 5.72 -10.68
CA THR A 44 -8.69 5.48 -9.68
C THR A 44 -9.29 4.97 -8.37
N LEU A 45 -8.74 3.88 -7.83
CA LEU A 45 -9.05 3.38 -6.49
C LEU A 45 -8.00 3.89 -5.50
N ILE A 46 -8.43 4.58 -4.46
CA ILE A 46 -7.60 5.07 -3.36
C ILE A 46 -7.86 4.24 -2.10
N ILE A 47 -6.80 3.74 -1.50
CA ILE A 47 -6.84 2.95 -0.26
C ILE A 47 -5.96 3.67 0.78
N PRO A 48 -6.52 4.59 1.58
CA PRO A 48 -5.76 5.22 2.65
C PRO A 48 -5.36 4.18 3.71
N GLY A 49 -4.37 4.52 4.53
CA GLY A 49 -4.12 3.78 5.78
C GLY A 49 -5.16 4.14 6.84
N THR A 50 -5.20 3.37 7.94
CA THR A 50 -6.08 3.66 9.08
C THR A 50 -5.56 4.85 9.92
N ASN A 51 -6.48 5.58 10.57
CA ASN A 51 -6.16 6.62 11.55
C ASN A 51 -5.68 6.05 12.90
N GLU A 52 -5.95 4.77 13.17
CA GLU A 52 -5.52 4.02 14.36
C GLU A 52 -4.24 3.23 14.07
N PHE A 53 -3.37 3.82 13.24
CA PHE A 53 -2.25 3.14 12.60
C PHE A 53 -1.34 2.40 13.58
N SER A 54 -0.90 3.06 14.67
CA SER A 54 -0.05 2.43 15.69
C SER A 54 -0.72 1.22 16.33
N ASP A 55 -2.00 1.36 16.68
CA ASP A 55 -2.72 0.37 17.47
C ASP A 55 -3.01 -0.87 16.63
N TRP A 56 -3.40 -0.68 15.36
CA TRP A 56 -3.60 -1.78 14.41
C TRP A 56 -2.27 -2.48 14.09
N PHE A 57 -1.18 -1.74 13.93
CA PHE A 57 0.13 -2.31 13.59
C PHE A 57 0.76 -3.05 14.79
N ASP A 58 0.65 -2.49 16.00
CA ASP A 58 1.08 -3.15 17.23
C ASP A 58 0.30 -4.45 17.47
N PHE A 59 -1.01 -4.44 17.19
CA PHE A 59 -1.86 -5.64 17.23
C PHE A 59 -1.48 -6.69 16.18
N ASN A 60 -1.04 -6.26 14.99
CA ASN A 60 -0.65 -7.15 13.89
C ASN A 60 0.82 -7.56 13.91
N LEU A 61 1.70 -6.93 14.71
CA LEU A 61 3.15 -7.17 14.63
C LEU A 61 3.81 -7.53 15.95
N GLN A 62 3.04 -7.62 17.04
CA GLN A 62 3.58 -8.01 18.34
C GLN A 62 4.23 -9.41 18.32
N PHE A 63 5.47 -9.45 18.78
CA PHE A 63 6.23 -10.67 19.02
C PHE A 63 5.81 -11.25 20.40
N GLY A 64 5.10 -12.38 20.41
CA GLY A 64 5.02 -13.23 21.61
C GLY A 64 3.88 -12.98 22.61
N ALA A 65 2.76 -12.38 22.23
CA ALA A 65 1.57 -12.35 23.08
C ALA A 65 0.60 -13.49 22.71
N GLU A 66 0.39 -14.44 23.63
CA GLU A 66 -0.69 -15.44 23.57
C GLU A 66 -2.05 -14.78 23.85
N SER A 67 -2.48 -13.85 22.99
CA SER A 67 -3.85 -13.33 23.04
C SER A 67 -4.66 -13.94 21.90
N PRO A 68 -5.81 -14.58 22.17
CA PRO A 68 -6.61 -15.28 21.16
C PRO A 68 -7.24 -14.37 20.09
N GLU A 69 -7.02 -13.05 20.15
CA GLU A 69 -7.57 -12.08 19.18
C GLU A 69 -6.52 -11.43 18.26
N THR A 70 -5.21 -11.62 18.47
CA THR A 70 -4.16 -10.97 17.65
C THR A 70 -3.73 -11.83 16.45
N HIS A 71 -3.59 -11.24 15.26
CA HIS A 71 -3.00 -11.95 14.12
C HIS A 71 -1.48 -12.12 14.26
N GLY A 72 -0.75 -11.16 14.83
CA GLY A 72 0.71 -11.17 14.78
C GLY A 72 1.23 -11.44 13.35
N PHE A 73 2.32 -12.19 13.21
CA PHE A 73 2.82 -12.64 11.89
C PHE A 73 2.08 -13.87 11.33
N GLU A 74 0.80 -14.04 11.64
CA GLU A 74 -0.03 -15.09 11.05
C GLU A 74 0.04 -15.04 9.53
N VAL A 75 0.13 -16.23 8.93
CA VAL A 75 0.25 -16.39 7.49
C VAL A 75 -0.98 -17.12 7.00
N MET A 76 -1.72 -16.49 6.10
CA MET A 76 -2.92 -17.06 5.51
C MET A 76 -2.75 -17.27 4.00
N PRO A 77 -3.27 -18.38 3.45
CA PRO A 77 -3.34 -18.56 2.01
C PRO A 77 -4.47 -17.70 1.43
N GLY A 78 -4.19 -16.96 0.36
CA GLY A 78 -5.23 -16.40 -0.51
C GLY A 78 -5.75 -17.44 -1.51
N ASP A 79 -6.77 -17.08 -2.29
CA ASP A 79 -7.44 -17.98 -3.25
C ASP A 79 -6.50 -18.60 -4.29
N SER A 80 -5.37 -17.95 -4.60
CA SER A 80 -4.32 -18.46 -5.50
C SER A 80 -3.36 -19.48 -4.84
N GLY A 81 -3.53 -19.78 -3.56
CA GLY A 81 -2.58 -20.54 -2.74
C GLY A 81 -1.34 -19.75 -2.30
N SER A 82 -1.28 -18.46 -2.65
CA SER A 82 -0.20 -17.56 -2.23
C SER A 82 -0.34 -17.21 -0.75
N LEU A 83 0.79 -17.07 -0.05
CA LEU A 83 0.86 -16.85 1.38
C LEU A 83 1.05 -15.37 1.68
N TYR A 84 0.18 -14.82 2.51
CA TYR A 84 0.18 -13.40 2.90
C TYR A 84 0.16 -13.27 4.41
N HIS A 85 0.53 -12.09 4.91
CA HIS A 85 0.20 -11.72 6.27
C HIS A 85 -1.33 -11.73 6.45
N GLY A 86 -1.84 -12.37 7.50
CA GLY A 86 -3.28 -12.56 7.74
C GLY A 86 -4.05 -11.25 7.72
N GLY A 87 -3.71 -10.31 8.60
CA GLY A 87 -4.39 -9.01 8.68
C GLY A 87 -4.35 -8.18 7.37
N PHE A 88 -3.25 -8.23 6.60
CA PHE A 88 -3.19 -7.55 5.31
C PHE A 88 -4.08 -8.22 4.26
N LEU A 89 -4.17 -9.55 4.28
CA LEU A 89 -5.04 -10.30 3.38
C LEU A 89 -6.52 -10.02 3.67
N GLU A 90 -6.92 -10.00 4.95
CA GLU A 90 -8.30 -9.71 5.34
C GLU A 90 -8.73 -8.30 4.91
N HIS A 91 -7.88 -7.29 5.16
CA HIS A 91 -8.11 -5.93 4.68
C HIS A 91 -8.22 -5.90 3.15
N ALA A 92 -7.32 -6.58 2.44
CA ALA A 92 -7.33 -6.65 0.98
C ALA A 92 -8.56 -7.36 0.42
N GLN A 93 -9.12 -8.36 1.10
CA GLN A 93 -10.32 -9.08 0.66
C GLN A 93 -11.57 -8.19 0.67
N VAL A 94 -11.71 -7.33 1.68
CA VAL A 94 -12.79 -6.33 1.75
C VAL A 94 -12.66 -5.35 0.59
N VAL A 95 -11.47 -4.78 0.38
CA VAL A 95 -11.20 -3.84 -0.72
C VAL A 95 -11.39 -4.51 -2.09
N TYR A 96 -10.90 -5.75 -2.27
CA TYR A 96 -11.06 -6.49 -3.53
C TYR A 96 -12.53 -6.74 -3.86
N THR A 97 -13.34 -7.10 -2.85
CA THR A 97 -14.77 -7.35 -3.03
C THR A 97 -15.51 -6.11 -3.49
N PHE A 98 -15.14 -4.94 -2.97
CA PHE A 98 -15.63 -3.63 -3.42
C PHE A 98 -15.15 -3.30 -4.83
N ALA A 99 -13.85 -3.43 -5.11
CA ALA A 99 -13.22 -2.93 -6.33
C ALA A 99 -13.43 -3.80 -7.58
N LYS A 100 -13.59 -5.13 -7.43
CA LYS A 100 -13.58 -6.07 -8.57
C LYS A 100 -14.67 -5.78 -9.62
N GLY A 101 -15.83 -5.28 -9.19
CA GLY A 101 -16.93 -4.91 -10.10
C GLY A 101 -16.72 -3.55 -10.78
N LEU A 102 -15.96 -2.66 -10.14
CA LEU A 102 -15.70 -1.28 -10.59
C LEU A 102 -14.59 -1.21 -11.65
N ARG A 103 -13.74 -2.24 -11.75
CA ARG A 103 -12.64 -2.33 -12.73
C ARG A 103 -11.74 -1.09 -12.71
N PRO A 104 -11.06 -0.81 -11.59
CA PRO A 104 -10.18 0.35 -11.48
C PRO A 104 -9.09 0.35 -12.54
N LYS A 105 -8.81 1.55 -13.05
CA LYS A 105 -7.70 1.83 -13.98
C LYS A 105 -6.36 1.91 -13.26
N PHE A 106 -6.39 2.45 -12.04
CA PHE A 106 -5.24 2.60 -11.16
C PHE A 106 -5.64 2.24 -9.73
N VAL A 107 -4.68 1.74 -8.95
CA VAL A 107 -4.81 1.57 -7.50
C VAL A 107 -3.70 2.37 -6.82
N VAL A 108 -4.05 3.16 -5.82
CA VAL A 108 -3.10 3.88 -4.99
C VAL A 108 -3.34 3.54 -3.54
N GLY A 109 -2.29 3.16 -2.82
CA GLY A 109 -2.38 2.87 -1.40
C GLY A 109 -1.26 3.51 -0.59
N HIS A 110 -1.53 3.75 0.68
CA HIS A 110 -0.54 4.21 1.65
C HIS A 110 -0.60 3.35 2.92
N SER A 111 0.55 3.05 3.53
CA SER A 111 0.59 2.37 4.84
C SER A 111 -0.10 0.98 4.80
N LEU A 112 -1.04 0.70 5.72
CA LEU A 112 -1.92 -0.47 5.67
C LEU A 112 -2.67 -0.59 4.33
N GLY A 113 -3.17 0.54 3.82
CA GLY A 113 -3.80 0.62 2.51
C GLY A 113 -2.84 0.25 1.37
N ALA A 114 -1.55 0.50 1.52
CA ALA A 114 -0.51 0.08 0.56
C ALA A 114 -0.24 -1.43 0.60
N ALA A 115 -0.37 -2.08 1.77
CA ALA A 115 -0.34 -3.53 1.85
C ALA A 115 -1.50 -4.14 1.05
N SER A 116 -2.70 -3.57 1.21
CA SER A 116 -3.88 -4.00 0.46
C SER A 116 -3.76 -3.68 -1.03
N ALA A 117 -3.23 -2.51 -1.39
CA ALA A 117 -2.98 -2.14 -2.77
C ALA A 117 -2.07 -3.15 -3.47
N GLN A 118 -0.99 -3.61 -2.82
CA GLN A 118 -0.12 -4.66 -3.35
C GLN A 118 -0.90 -5.92 -3.76
N ILE A 119 -1.77 -6.42 -2.87
CA ILE A 119 -2.57 -7.64 -3.12
C ILE A 119 -3.63 -7.37 -4.19
N VAL A 120 -4.47 -6.35 -3.99
CA VAL A 120 -5.60 -6.00 -4.88
C VAL A 120 -5.12 -5.70 -6.29
N GLY A 121 -4.07 -4.88 -6.41
CA GLY A 121 -3.45 -4.52 -7.67
C GLY A 121 -2.93 -5.72 -8.46
N ALA A 122 -2.20 -6.61 -7.79
CA ALA A 122 -1.71 -7.83 -8.41
C ALA A 122 -2.85 -8.79 -8.81
N SER A 123 -3.86 -8.94 -7.96
CA SER A 123 -5.02 -9.80 -8.23
C SER A 123 -5.89 -9.31 -9.39
N LEU A 124 -6.03 -7.99 -9.55
CA LEU A 124 -6.78 -7.39 -10.66
C LEU A 124 -5.93 -7.23 -11.93
N GLY A 125 -4.60 -7.27 -11.82
CA GLY A 125 -3.71 -6.94 -12.91
C GLY A 125 -3.77 -5.45 -13.28
N THR A 126 -3.94 -4.59 -12.27
CA THR A 126 -4.14 -3.14 -12.42
C THR A 126 -2.88 -2.38 -11.99
N PRO A 127 -2.41 -1.38 -12.75
CA PRO A 127 -1.32 -0.51 -12.34
C PRO A 127 -1.53 0.06 -10.93
N THR A 128 -0.54 -0.16 -10.07
CA THR A 128 -0.65 0.12 -8.63
C THR A 128 0.56 0.86 -8.10
N VAL A 129 0.32 1.94 -7.36
CA VAL A 129 1.34 2.69 -6.62
C VAL A 129 1.10 2.54 -5.12
N ALA A 130 2.08 1.98 -4.41
CA ALA A 130 2.01 1.68 -2.99
C ALA A 130 3.08 2.49 -2.24
N PHE A 131 2.66 3.46 -1.43
CA PHE A 131 3.56 4.28 -0.60
C PHE A 131 3.67 3.73 0.80
N ALA A 132 4.87 3.81 1.39
CA ALA A 132 5.10 3.42 2.78
C ALA A 132 4.61 1.99 3.08
N SER A 133 4.84 1.10 2.12
CA SER A 133 4.19 -0.21 2.09
C SER A 133 4.95 -1.22 2.94
N PRO A 134 4.28 -2.02 3.79
CA PRO A 134 4.91 -3.11 4.51
C PRO A 134 5.11 -4.34 3.61
N ARG A 135 5.88 -5.31 4.13
CA ARG A 135 6.13 -6.58 3.45
C ARG A 135 4.89 -7.48 3.51
N THR A 136 4.20 -7.63 2.40
CA THR A 136 2.84 -8.18 2.43
C THR A 136 2.76 -9.69 2.25
N THR A 137 3.71 -10.30 1.52
CA THR A 137 3.66 -11.72 1.14
C THR A 137 4.83 -12.51 1.71
N LYS A 138 4.57 -13.78 2.07
CA LYS A 138 5.59 -14.78 2.42
C LYS A 138 5.84 -15.77 1.28
N THR A 139 5.13 -15.65 0.14
CA THR A 139 5.41 -16.46 -1.04
C THR A 139 6.75 -16.05 -1.65
N ALA A 140 7.71 -16.96 -1.65
CA ALA A 140 9.07 -16.69 -2.15
C ALA A 140 9.11 -16.41 -3.66
N THR A 141 8.24 -17.06 -4.44
CA THR A 141 8.19 -16.90 -5.90
C THR A 141 7.38 -15.68 -6.33
N ARG A 142 7.67 -15.20 -7.54
CA ARG A 142 6.93 -14.12 -8.20
C ARG A 142 5.46 -14.51 -8.38
N LEU A 143 4.56 -13.67 -7.88
CA LEU A 143 3.11 -13.85 -8.01
C LEU A 143 2.61 -13.35 -9.36
N ARG A 144 1.53 -13.95 -9.87
CA ARG A 144 0.86 -13.44 -11.07
C ARG A 144 0.38 -12.02 -10.80
N GLY A 145 0.63 -11.11 -11.75
CA GLY A 145 0.18 -9.72 -11.67
C GLY A 145 1.01 -8.81 -10.77
N GLU A 146 1.97 -9.32 -9.98
CA GLU A 146 2.81 -8.45 -9.12
C GLU A 146 3.66 -7.47 -9.95
N GLY A 147 3.87 -7.73 -11.25
CA GLY A 147 4.53 -6.79 -12.16
C GLY A 147 3.75 -5.49 -12.42
N TRP A 148 2.49 -5.39 -11.98
CA TRP A 148 1.69 -4.17 -12.03
C TRP A 148 1.86 -3.29 -10.79
N VAL A 149 2.65 -3.71 -9.81
CA VAL A 149 2.78 -3.02 -8.53
C VAL A 149 4.15 -2.35 -8.43
N VAL A 150 4.15 -1.06 -8.10
CA VAL A 150 5.34 -0.32 -7.68
C VAL A 150 5.18 0.15 -6.25
N ASN A 151 6.18 -0.15 -5.43
CA ASN A 151 6.28 0.29 -4.04
C ASN A 151 7.33 1.40 -3.96
N VAL A 152 6.98 2.48 -3.29
CA VAL A 152 7.87 3.62 -3.03
C VAL A 152 7.95 3.77 -1.51
N ASN A 153 9.10 3.39 -0.97
CA ASN A 153 9.35 3.31 0.47
C ASN A 153 10.51 4.21 0.86
N ARG A 154 10.52 4.64 2.11
CA ARG A 154 11.64 5.38 2.69
C ARG A 154 12.53 4.49 3.52
N THR A 155 13.84 4.72 3.47
CA THR A 155 14.78 3.90 4.24
C THR A 155 14.66 4.10 5.74
N ASP A 156 14.24 5.28 6.19
CA ASP A 156 14.00 5.62 7.59
C ASP A 156 12.58 5.28 8.08
N ASP A 157 11.70 4.79 7.20
CA ASP A 157 10.34 4.40 7.56
C ASP A 157 10.27 2.97 8.09
N THR A 158 10.08 2.84 9.40
CA THR A 158 10.07 1.53 10.09
C THR A 158 8.96 0.59 9.62
N VAL A 159 7.84 1.13 9.15
CA VAL A 159 6.68 0.37 8.66
C VAL A 159 7.02 -0.38 7.39
N ALA A 160 7.81 0.25 6.53
CA ALA A 160 8.31 -0.37 5.31
C ALA A 160 9.23 -1.58 5.59
N HIS A 161 9.73 -1.69 6.82
CA HIS A 161 10.63 -2.76 7.27
C HIS A 161 9.96 -3.86 8.07
N VAL A 162 8.64 -3.92 8.12
CA VAL A 162 7.91 -5.01 8.78
C VAL A 162 6.90 -5.67 7.85
N PRO A 163 6.60 -6.96 8.05
CA PRO A 163 7.33 -7.92 8.87
C PRO A 163 8.81 -8.09 8.48
N PRO A 164 9.68 -8.57 9.40
CA PRO A 164 11.09 -8.76 9.10
C PRO A 164 11.34 -9.77 7.97
N PRO A 165 12.35 -9.54 7.10
CA PRO A 165 12.60 -10.40 5.95
C PRO A 165 13.14 -11.79 6.33
N PHE A 166 13.78 -11.93 7.50
CA PHE A 166 14.24 -13.24 7.99
C PHE A 166 13.09 -14.20 8.32
N LEU A 167 11.86 -13.69 8.48
CA LEU A 167 10.64 -14.51 8.59
C LEU A 167 10.08 -14.91 7.21
N GLY A 168 10.75 -14.54 6.11
CA GLY A 168 10.38 -14.86 4.74
C GLY A 168 9.42 -13.87 4.07
N PHE A 169 9.07 -12.77 4.75
CA PHE A 169 8.20 -11.75 4.17
C PHE A 169 8.93 -10.85 3.18
N ARG A 170 8.23 -10.45 2.12
CA ARG A 170 8.70 -9.52 1.08
C ARG A 170 7.56 -8.62 0.60
N HIS A 171 7.93 -7.52 -0.05
CA HIS A 171 7.02 -6.72 -0.86
C HIS A 171 6.64 -7.45 -2.16
N MET A 172 5.48 -7.12 -2.71
CA MET A 172 5.02 -7.57 -4.03
C MET A 172 5.35 -6.54 -5.10
N GLY A 173 5.93 -6.96 -6.22
CA GLY A 173 6.25 -6.08 -7.34
C GLY A 173 7.58 -5.35 -7.20
N SER A 174 7.71 -4.23 -7.93
CA SER A 174 8.92 -3.40 -7.91
C SER A 174 9.00 -2.61 -6.61
N LEU A 175 10.21 -2.40 -6.09
CA LEU A 175 10.44 -1.67 -4.84
C LEU A 175 11.53 -0.62 -5.03
N TYR A 176 11.21 0.62 -4.72
CA TYR A 176 12.12 1.76 -4.78
C TYR A 176 12.26 2.36 -3.38
N TRP A 177 13.51 2.41 -2.90
CA TRP A 177 13.85 3.03 -1.63
C TRP A 177 14.34 4.45 -1.85
N MET A 178 13.72 5.40 -1.15
CA MET A 178 14.14 6.79 -1.04
C MET A 178 14.83 7.01 0.30
N SER A 179 15.97 7.70 0.28
CA SER A 179 16.64 8.14 1.50
C SER A 179 16.50 9.65 1.66
N PRO A 180 15.99 10.14 2.81
CA PRO A 180 16.09 11.54 3.17
C PRO A 180 17.53 11.90 3.53
N GLU A 181 17.81 13.21 3.63
CA GLU A 181 19.09 13.69 4.16
C GLU A 181 19.19 13.51 5.67
N GLU A 182 18.10 13.78 6.39
CA GLU A 182 17.97 13.59 7.82
C GLU A 182 16.77 12.67 8.12
N PRO A 183 16.88 11.74 9.08
CA PRO A 183 15.75 10.92 9.49
C PRO A 183 14.64 11.77 10.11
N ASN A 184 13.38 11.52 9.73
CA ASN A 184 12.21 12.20 10.33
C ASN A 184 11.54 11.29 11.36
N VAL A 185 12.25 10.92 12.42
CA VAL A 185 11.75 9.93 13.40
C VAL A 185 10.37 10.31 13.94
N GLY A 186 9.38 9.45 13.74
CA GLY A 186 8.00 9.60 14.23
C GLY A 186 7.05 10.25 13.22
N GLU A 187 7.58 10.93 12.19
CA GLU A 187 6.79 11.51 11.10
C GLU A 187 7.16 10.87 9.74
N ASP A 188 8.16 9.99 9.71
CA ASP A 188 8.75 9.35 8.54
C ASP A 188 7.69 8.63 7.67
N HIS A 189 6.64 8.14 8.32
CA HIS A 189 5.54 7.42 7.71
C HIS A 189 4.46 8.28 7.04
N ARG A 190 4.55 9.62 7.10
CA ARG A 190 3.53 10.50 6.50
C ARG A 190 3.74 10.71 5.01
N ILE A 191 2.65 10.66 4.25
CA ILE A 191 2.68 10.86 2.80
C ILE A 191 3.33 12.18 2.37
N ASP A 192 3.16 13.26 3.14
CA ASP A 192 3.77 14.56 2.81
C ASP A 192 5.30 14.48 2.74
N ASN A 193 5.90 13.70 3.64
CA ASN A 193 7.34 13.53 3.63
C ASN A 193 7.83 12.64 2.47
N TYR A 194 6.99 11.74 1.96
CA TYR A 194 7.28 11.02 0.71
C TYR A 194 7.26 11.96 -0.50
N LYS A 195 6.30 12.88 -0.55
CA LYS A 195 6.15 13.85 -1.65
C LYS A 195 7.34 14.77 -1.79
N ASP A 196 7.88 15.24 -0.67
CA ASP A 196 9.06 16.10 -0.71
C ASP A 196 10.30 15.37 -1.22
N LEU A 197 10.42 14.07 -0.94
CA LEU A 197 11.49 13.24 -1.51
C LEU A 197 11.30 12.99 -3.01
N LEU A 198 10.07 12.78 -3.49
CA LEU A 198 9.80 12.59 -4.93
C LEU A 198 10.26 13.78 -5.79
N LYS A 199 10.24 15.00 -5.22
CA LYS A 199 10.70 16.22 -5.91
C LYS A 199 12.23 16.29 -6.08
N LEU A 200 13.00 15.56 -5.26
CA LEU A 200 14.46 15.64 -5.27
C LEU A 200 15.02 15.00 -6.54
N LYS A 201 15.89 15.75 -7.24
CA LYS A 201 16.53 15.30 -8.50
C LYS A 201 17.13 13.90 -8.41
N ARG A 202 17.83 13.59 -7.30
CA ARG A 202 18.48 12.29 -7.06
C ARG A 202 17.50 11.10 -7.05
N HIS A 203 16.24 11.33 -6.69
CA HIS A 203 15.19 10.31 -6.66
C HIS A 203 14.45 10.26 -8.00
N ARG A 204 14.22 11.41 -8.63
CA ARG A 204 13.60 11.50 -9.97
C ARG A 204 14.34 10.75 -11.06
N GLU A 205 15.67 10.65 -10.95
CA GLU A 205 16.52 9.93 -11.91
C GLU A 205 16.55 8.40 -11.68
N ARG A 206 16.04 7.91 -10.54
CA ARG A 206 16.18 6.50 -10.12
C ARG A 206 14.86 5.77 -9.95
N ILE A 207 13.75 6.50 -9.89
CA ILE A 207 12.40 5.99 -9.63
C ILE A 207 11.51 6.36 -10.82
N PRO A 208 10.62 5.46 -11.29
CA PRO A 208 9.66 5.80 -12.34
C PRO A 208 8.87 7.04 -11.95
N GLN A 209 8.70 7.98 -12.88
CA GLN A 209 7.94 9.21 -12.63
C GLN A 209 6.43 9.01 -12.81
N ALA A 210 6.05 7.98 -13.57
CA ALA A 210 4.68 7.55 -13.76
C ALA A 210 4.60 6.03 -13.85
N TRP A 211 3.40 5.49 -13.65
CA TRP A 211 3.15 4.05 -13.69
C TRP A 211 1.85 3.73 -14.42
N PRO A 212 1.80 2.70 -15.29
CA PRO A 212 2.90 1.84 -15.71
C PRO A 212 3.93 2.60 -16.57
N ALA A 213 5.22 2.25 -16.44
CA ALA A 213 6.33 2.88 -17.18
C ALA A 213 6.85 2.00 -18.33
#